data_AF-A0A2G2ZJL6-F1
#
_entry.id   AF-A0A2G2ZJL6-F1
#
_cell.length_a   1.000
_cell.length_b   1.000
_cell.length_c   1.000
_cell.angle_alpha   90.00
_cell.angle_beta   90.00
_cell.angle_gamma   90.00
#
_symmetry.space_group_name_H-M   'P 1'
#
loop_
_entity.id
_entity.type
_entity.pdbx_description
1 polymer ?
#
loop_
_entity_poly.entity_id
_entity_poly.type
_entity_poly.pdbx_seq_one_letter_code
_entity_poly.pdbx_strand_id
1 'polypeptide(L)'
;MEVFKSIAKTSSSFFVVCILLLFANAASEKTHYHDFVIQATPVKRLCNTRNTITVNGQFPGPTLEVNNGDTLVVNVVNRAQYNVTIHYSWLRVTVYGALIIHPKAGESYPFPTPKRETPVLLGEWWNANPIDVVRQATRTGAAPNVSDAYTINGQPGDLYAGSPVLKHMFKESNKAKDE
;
A
#
# COMPACT_ATOMS: atom_id res chain seq x y z
N MET A 1 -33.59 -40.17 43.52
CA MET A 1 -33.93 -38.82 42.97
C MET A 1 -32.74 -37.85 42.99
N GLU A 2 -31.78 -37.97 43.91
CA GLU A 2 -30.60 -37.09 44.00
C GLU A 2 -29.54 -37.30 42.89
N VAL A 3 -29.36 -38.53 42.39
CA VAL A 3 -28.42 -38.85 41.30
C VAL A 3 -28.79 -38.12 40.00
N PHE A 4 -30.07 -38.02 39.66
CA PHE A 4 -30.56 -37.34 38.46
C PHE A 4 -30.38 -35.81 38.52
N LYS A 5 -30.51 -35.20 39.71
CA LYS A 5 -30.25 -33.77 39.91
C LYS A 5 -28.77 -33.43 39.78
N SER A 6 -27.88 -34.32 40.25
CA SER A 6 -26.42 -34.16 40.14
C SER A 6 -25.97 -34.21 38.68
N ILE A 7 -26.44 -35.20 37.92
CA ILE A 7 -26.15 -35.37 36.48
C ILE A 7 -26.64 -34.16 35.65
N ALA A 8 -27.81 -33.62 35.98
CA ALA A 8 -28.33 -32.42 35.30
C ALA A 8 -27.48 -31.16 35.58
N LYS A 9 -26.92 -31.03 36.79
CA LYS A 9 -26.03 -29.91 37.17
C LYS A 9 -24.68 -29.97 36.46
N THR A 10 -24.05 -31.14 36.37
CA THR A 10 -22.78 -31.33 35.63
C THR A 10 -22.97 -31.19 34.13
N SER A 11 -24.09 -31.68 33.58
CA SER A 11 -24.44 -31.50 32.15
C SER A 11 -24.63 -30.03 31.76
N SER A 12 -25.34 -29.26 32.60
CA SER A 12 -25.53 -27.81 32.39
C SER A 12 -24.22 -27.03 32.45
N SER A 13 -23.33 -27.37 33.39
CA SER A 13 -22.01 -26.75 33.51
C SER A 13 -21.12 -27.01 32.29
N PHE A 14 -21.16 -28.22 31.72
CA PHE A 14 -20.37 -28.57 30.54
C PHE A 14 -20.85 -27.80 29.29
N PHE A 15 -22.16 -27.62 29.16
CA PHE A 15 -22.77 -26.86 28.07
C PHE A 15 -22.35 -25.37 28.10
N VAL A 16 -22.32 -24.77 29.29
CA VAL A 16 -21.88 -23.38 29.48
C VAL A 16 -20.39 -23.20 29.16
N VAL A 17 -19.54 -24.15 29.56
CA VAL A 17 -18.10 -24.14 29.23
C VAL A 17 -17.87 -24.31 27.72
N CYS A 18 -18.59 -25.22 27.05
CA CYS A 18 -18.51 -25.37 25.59
C CYS A 18 -18.94 -24.10 24.86
N ILE A 19 -20.01 -23.43 25.32
CA ILE A 19 -20.45 -22.15 24.73
C ILE A 19 -19.39 -21.05 24.92
N LEU A 20 -18.77 -20.94 26.10
CA LEU A 20 -17.68 -19.98 26.34
C LEU A 20 -16.44 -20.25 25.48
N LEU A 21 -16.09 -21.53 25.26
CA LEU A 21 -14.99 -21.92 24.37
C LEU A 21 -15.30 -21.66 22.89
N LEU A 22 -16.57 -21.72 22.47
CA LEU A 22 -16.99 -21.35 21.12
C LEU A 22 -16.83 -19.84 20.88
N PHE A 23 -17.12 -18.99 21.87
CA PHE A 23 -16.92 -17.53 21.76
C PHE A 23 -15.46 -17.09 21.85
N ALA A 24 -14.58 -17.87 22.47
CA ALA A 24 -13.14 -17.56 22.56
C ALA A 24 -12.42 -17.62 21.19
N ASN A 25 -13.01 -18.29 20.19
CA ASN A 25 -12.44 -18.41 18.84
C ASN A 25 -12.92 -17.32 17.87
N ALA A 26 -13.55 -16.25 18.36
CA ALA A 26 -13.89 -15.11 17.51
C ALA A 26 -12.60 -14.47 16.97
N ALA A 27 -12.45 -14.48 15.64
CA ALA A 27 -11.33 -13.85 14.98
C ALA A 27 -11.36 -12.33 15.26
N SER A 28 -10.28 -11.80 15.82
CA SER A 28 -10.11 -10.37 16.03
C SER A 28 -9.82 -9.69 14.70
N GLU A 29 -10.82 -9.04 14.11
CA GLU A 29 -10.63 -8.11 13.00
C GLU A 29 -9.97 -6.83 13.50
N LYS A 30 -8.84 -6.43 12.92
CA LYS A 30 -8.17 -5.18 13.26
C LYS A 30 -8.58 -4.11 12.25
N THR A 31 -8.97 -2.94 12.75
CA THR A 31 -9.17 -1.76 11.90
C THR A 31 -7.92 -0.90 11.86
N HIS A 32 -7.43 -0.59 10.66
CA HIS A 32 -6.33 0.34 10.41
C HIS A 32 -6.88 1.66 9.90
N TYR A 33 -6.49 2.76 10.56
CA TYR A 33 -6.93 4.10 10.21
C TYR A 33 -5.76 4.89 9.64
N HIS A 34 -5.98 5.55 8.49
CA HIS A 34 -5.00 6.42 7.87
C HIS A 34 -5.64 7.71 7.35
N ASP A 35 -4.95 8.82 7.58
CA ASP A 35 -5.31 10.12 6.99
C ASP A 35 -4.45 10.40 5.76
N PHE A 36 -5.11 10.62 4.64
CA PHE A 36 -4.49 10.95 3.36
C PHE A 36 -4.76 12.42 3.03
N VAL A 37 -3.76 13.25 3.24
CA VAL A 37 -3.78 14.66 2.82
C VAL A 37 -3.21 14.74 1.40
N ILE A 38 -4.08 14.95 0.43
CA ILE A 38 -3.69 15.13 -0.97
C ILE A 38 -3.32 16.58 -1.20
N GLN A 39 -2.07 16.84 -1.58
CA GLN A 39 -1.56 18.21 -1.71
C GLN A 39 -0.52 18.33 -2.82
N ALA A 40 -0.31 19.55 -3.30
CA ALA A 40 0.82 19.86 -4.16
C ALA A 40 2.10 19.99 -3.31
N THR A 41 3.16 19.27 -3.68
CA THR A 41 4.45 19.31 -2.97
C THR A 41 5.60 19.38 -3.97
N PRO A 42 6.65 20.20 -3.71
CA PRO A 42 7.83 20.25 -4.57
C PRO A 42 8.57 18.91 -4.58
N VAL A 43 8.72 18.32 -5.77
CA VAL A 43 9.50 17.10 -6.00
C VAL A 43 10.56 17.40 -7.05
N LYS A 44 11.82 17.10 -6.73
CA LYS A 44 12.95 17.29 -7.64
C LYS A 44 13.24 16.02 -8.42
N ARG A 45 13.25 16.08 -9.76
CA ARG A 45 13.62 15.01 -10.69
C ARG A 45 14.25 15.60 -11.94
N LEU A 46 15.17 14.86 -12.56
CA LEU A 46 15.79 15.26 -13.84
C LEU A 46 16.35 16.69 -13.80
N CYS A 47 17.06 17.04 -12.71
CA CYS A 47 17.54 18.41 -12.41
C CYS A 47 16.46 19.50 -12.23
N ASN A 48 15.17 19.18 -12.31
CA ASN A 48 14.06 20.14 -12.20
C ASN A 48 13.26 19.92 -10.92
N THR A 49 12.82 20.98 -10.25
CA THR A 49 11.90 20.90 -9.10
C THR A 49 10.56 21.47 -9.47
N ARG A 50 9.50 20.69 -9.25
CA ARG A 50 8.13 21.11 -9.54
C ARG A 50 7.14 20.63 -8.50
N ASN A 51 6.03 21.34 -8.38
CA ASN A 51 4.91 20.87 -7.57
C ASN A 51 4.24 19.66 -8.25
N THR A 52 4.24 18.53 -7.54
CA THR A 52 3.55 17.31 -7.94
C THR A 52 2.51 16.98 -6.87
N ILE A 53 1.39 16.36 -7.26
CA ILE A 53 0.41 15.89 -6.28
C ILE A 53 1.04 14.76 -5.47
N THR A 54 0.86 14.77 -4.15
CA THR A 54 1.40 13.78 -3.21
C THR A 54 0.37 13.40 -2.18
N VAL A 55 0.59 12.27 -1.49
CA VAL A 55 -0.14 11.89 -0.27
C VAL A 55 0.77 12.18 0.91
N ASN A 56 0.32 13.04 1.83
CA ASN A 56 1.08 13.42 3.03
C ASN A 56 2.48 13.99 2.72
N GLY A 57 2.64 14.66 1.56
CA GLY A 57 3.93 15.18 1.10
C GLY A 57 4.87 14.11 0.51
N GLN A 58 4.45 12.85 0.44
CA GLN A 58 5.28 11.73 -0.02
C GLN A 58 5.04 11.42 -1.50
N PHE A 59 6.15 11.19 -2.21
CA PHE A 59 6.15 10.72 -3.60
C PHE A 59 7.26 9.67 -3.82
N PRO A 60 6.94 8.40 -4.11
CA PRO A 60 5.59 7.81 -4.16
C PRO A 60 4.83 7.96 -2.83
N GLY A 61 3.51 7.77 -2.86
CA GLY A 61 2.67 7.77 -1.67
C GLY A 61 3.01 6.63 -0.71
N PRO A 62 2.49 6.66 0.52
CA PRO A 62 2.81 5.68 1.55
C PRO A 62 2.36 4.26 1.14
N THR A 63 3.14 3.27 1.54
CA THR A 63 2.72 1.86 1.50
C THR A 63 1.79 1.59 2.67
N LEU A 64 0.64 0.96 2.38
CA LEU A 64 -0.30 0.47 3.38
C LEU A 64 -0.12 -1.04 3.53
N GLU A 65 0.00 -1.51 4.75
CA GLU A 65 0.14 -2.92 5.08
C GLU A 65 -0.97 -3.35 6.02
N VAL A 66 -1.71 -4.39 5.64
CA VAL A 66 -2.85 -4.92 6.39
C VAL A 66 -2.85 -6.45 6.35
N ASN A 67 -3.57 -7.11 7.26
CA ASN A 67 -3.74 -8.55 7.22
C ASN A 67 -5.08 -8.93 6.56
N ASN A 68 -5.18 -10.16 6.07
CA ASN A 68 -6.43 -10.68 5.53
C ASN A 68 -7.50 -10.72 6.63
N GLY A 69 -8.65 -10.10 6.34
CA GLY A 69 -9.74 -9.94 7.30
C GLY A 69 -9.63 -8.69 8.18
N ASP A 70 -8.62 -7.83 7.98
CA ASP A 70 -8.60 -6.48 8.57
C ASP A 70 -9.50 -5.51 7.78
N THR A 71 -10.01 -4.49 8.47
CA THR A 71 -10.66 -3.33 7.83
C THR A 71 -9.66 -2.20 7.68
N LEU A 72 -9.57 -1.63 6.48
CA LEU A 72 -8.76 -0.43 6.19
C LEU A 72 -9.68 0.78 6.00
N VAL A 73 -9.55 1.77 6.88
CA VAL A 73 -10.27 3.05 6.80
C VAL A 73 -9.28 4.15 6.41
N VAL A 74 -9.47 4.72 5.22
CA VAL A 74 -8.68 5.86 4.74
C VAL A 74 -9.57 7.10 4.70
N ASN A 75 -9.27 8.05 5.57
CA ASN A 75 -9.88 9.37 5.53
C ASN A 75 -9.09 10.27 4.57
N VAL A 76 -9.76 10.87 3.60
CA VAL A 76 -9.10 11.62 2.52
C VAL A 76 -9.44 13.08 2.64
N VAL A 77 -8.40 13.91 2.75
CA VAL A 77 -8.50 15.37 2.75
C VAL A 77 -7.88 15.90 1.46
N ASN A 78 -8.72 16.39 0.56
CA ASN A 78 -8.26 17.01 -0.67
C ASN A 78 -7.85 18.48 -0.42
N ARG A 79 -6.55 18.77 -0.46
CA ARG A 79 -5.98 20.14 -0.47
C ARG A 79 -5.39 20.51 -1.84
N ALA A 80 -5.55 19.66 -2.86
CA ALA A 80 -5.11 19.96 -4.20
C ALA A 80 -6.09 20.91 -4.89
N GLN A 81 -5.60 21.57 -5.95
CA GLN A 81 -6.41 22.46 -6.79
C GLN A 81 -7.42 21.72 -7.70
N TYR A 82 -7.41 20.39 -7.71
CA TYR A 82 -8.24 19.55 -8.58
C TYR A 82 -9.13 18.65 -7.73
N ASN A 83 -10.28 18.24 -8.27
CA ASN A 83 -11.09 17.18 -7.67
C ASN A 83 -10.33 15.86 -7.78
N VAL A 84 -10.22 15.14 -6.65
CA VAL A 84 -9.45 13.91 -6.54
C VAL A 84 -10.36 12.75 -6.17
N THR A 85 -10.18 11.63 -6.84
CA THR A 85 -10.72 10.32 -6.44
C THR A 85 -9.56 9.35 -6.24
N ILE A 86 -9.63 8.52 -5.21
CA ILE A 86 -8.62 7.48 -4.95
C ILE A 86 -9.13 6.15 -5.47
N HIS A 87 -8.27 5.43 -6.18
CA HIS A 87 -8.57 4.12 -6.74
C HIS A 87 -7.45 3.14 -6.41
N TYR A 88 -7.83 1.92 -6.02
CA TYR A 88 -6.91 0.79 -5.93
C TYR A 88 -6.86 0.11 -7.32
N SER A 89 -6.22 0.75 -8.29
CA SER A 89 -6.10 0.18 -9.64
C SER A 89 -4.89 0.75 -10.37
N TRP A 90 -4.40 0.00 -11.34
CA TRP A 90 -3.20 0.27 -12.14
C TRP A 90 -3.28 1.54 -13.01
N LEU A 91 -4.44 2.20 -13.12
CA LEU A 91 -4.73 3.13 -14.21
C LEU A 91 -5.16 4.57 -13.81
N ARG A 92 -4.67 5.14 -12.70
CA ARG A 92 -4.77 6.61 -12.52
C ARG A 92 -3.47 7.25 -12.05
N VAL A 93 -2.84 7.93 -12.99
CA VAL A 93 -1.60 8.70 -12.88
C VAL A 93 -1.85 9.93 -12.02
N THR A 94 -1.26 9.96 -10.81
CA THR A 94 -0.55 11.13 -10.26
C THR A 94 0.03 10.86 -8.87
N VAL A 95 -0.56 9.95 -8.08
CA VAL A 95 0.05 9.43 -6.83
C VAL A 95 -0.16 7.92 -6.76
N TYR A 96 0.92 7.17 -6.60
CA TYR A 96 0.90 5.72 -6.47
C TYR A 96 1.64 5.31 -5.19
N GLY A 97 1.24 4.18 -4.62
CA GLY A 97 1.83 3.54 -3.43
C GLY A 97 1.45 2.06 -3.43
N ALA A 98 2.05 1.26 -2.54
CA ALA A 98 1.73 -0.16 -2.45
C ALA A 98 0.63 -0.42 -1.41
N LEU A 99 -0.26 -1.38 -1.69
CA LEU A 99 -1.11 -2.02 -0.70
C LEU A 99 -0.65 -3.47 -0.58
N ILE A 100 -0.14 -3.85 0.59
CA ILE A 100 0.31 -5.21 0.89
C ILE A 100 -0.69 -5.85 1.84
N ILE A 101 -1.20 -7.02 1.46
CA ILE A 101 -2.15 -7.79 2.25
C ILE A 101 -1.45 -9.08 2.69
N HIS A 102 -1.16 -9.19 3.99
CA HIS A 102 -0.59 -10.37 4.61
C HIS A 102 -1.67 -11.43 4.90
N PRO A 103 -1.30 -12.69 5.19
CA PRO A 103 -2.22 -13.68 5.71
C PRO A 103 -2.88 -13.21 7.00
N LYS A 104 -4.00 -13.85 7.34
CA LYS A 104 -4.67 -13.60 8.62
C LYS A 104 -3.73 -13.94 9.77
N ALA A 105 -3.83 -13.23 10.88
CA ALA A 105 -3.00 -13.50 12.06
C ALA A 105 -3.15 -14.97 12.51
N GLY A 106 -2.03 -15.69 12.58
CA GLY A 106 -2.00 -17.13 12.91
C GLY A 106 -2.08 -18.07 11.70
N GLU A 107 -2.30 -17.55 10.49
CA GLU A 107 -2.23 -18.32 9.25
C GLU A 107 -0.85 -18.15 8.58
N SER A 108 -0.35 -19.20 7.94
CA SER A 108 0.87 -19.14 7.14
C SER A 108 0.56 -18.79 5.69
N TYR A 109 1.54 -18.20 5.00
CA TYR A 109 1.49 -18.08 3.55
C TYR A 109 1.29 -19.46 2.88
N PRO A 110 0.65 -19.52 1.70
CA PRO A 110 0.55 -20.76 0.91
C PRO A 110 1.90 -21.17 0.27
N PHE A 111 2.98 -20.45 0.61
CA PHE A 111 4.35 -20.64 0.18
C PHE A 111 5.30 -20.35 1.37
N PRO A 112 6.59 -20.74 1.31
CA PRO A 112 7.54 -20.43 2.38
C PRO A 112 7.59 -18.93 2.67
N THR A 113 7.45 -18.56 3.94
CA THR A 113 7.46 -17.16 4.37
C THR A 113 8.73 -16.47 3.85
N PRO A 114 8.61 -15.36 3.09
CA PRO A 114 9.75 -14.67 2.53
C PRO A 114 10.63 -14.08 3.62
N LYS A 115 11.95 -14.11 3.41
CA LYS A 115 12.93 -13.51 4.35
C LYS A 115 12.86 -11.98 4.37
N ARG A 116 12.43 -11.38 3.25
CA ARG A 116 12.24 -9.95 3.09
C ARG A 116 11.24 -9.69 1.97
N GLU A 117 10.36 -8.73 2.19
CA GLU A 117 9.46 -8.20 1.17
C GLU A 117 9.81 -6.72 0.96
N THR A 118 9.80 -6.27 -0.30
CA THR A 118 10.08 -4.87 -0.62
C THR A 118 9.24 -4.49 -1.83
N PRO A 119 8.33 -3.51 -1.72
CA PRO A 119 7.53 -3.08 -2.86
C PRO A 119 8.43 -2.44 -3.92
N VAL A 120 8.25 -2.87 -5.16
CA VAL A 120 8.89 -2.27 -6.34
C VAL A 120 7.81 -1.57 -7.14
N LEU A 121 7.82 -0.24 -7.08
CA LEU A 121 6.85 0.61 -7.76
C LEU A 121 7.45 1.07 -9.08
N LEU A 122 6.83 0.65 -10.18
CA LEU A 122 7.19 1.12 -11.52
C LEU A 122 6.30 2.31 -11.88
N GLY A 123 6.89 3.34 -12.48
CA GLY A 123 6.14 4.52 -12.86
C GLY A 123 6.80 5.34 -13.95
N GLU A 124 6.08 6.34 -14.42
CA GLU A 124 6.55 7.32 -15.40
C GLU A 124 6.65 8.71 -14.78
N TRP A 125 7.55 9.53 -15.32
CA TRP A 125 7.75 10.91 -14.94
C TRP A 125 7.64 11.81 -16.16
N TRP A 126 6.82 12.85 -16.05
CA TRP A 126 6.79 13.96 -17.00
C TRP A 126 7.33 15.21 -16.32
N ASN A 127 8.09 16.04 -17.01
CA ASN A 127 8.42 17.38 -16.55
C ASN A 127 7.18 18.29 -16.65
N ALA A 128 6.33 18.07 -17.65
CA ALA A 128 5.01 18.70 -17.79
C ALA A 128 4.01 18.17 -16.74
N ASN A 129 3.09 19.02 -16.28
CA ASN A 129 2.04 18.64 -15.34
C ASN A 129 1.21 17.46 -15.91
N PRO A 130 1.17 16.28 -15.26
CA PRO A 130 0.48 15.11 -15.81
C PRO A 130 -1.01 15.35 -16.06
N ILE A 131 -1.65 16.23 -15.27
CA ILE A 131 -3.05 16.61 -15.49
C ILE A 131 -3.21 17.34 -16.82
N ASP A 132 -2.27 18.19 -17.20
CA ASP A 132 -2.31 18.89 -18.47
C ASP A 132 -1.99 17.96 -19.64
N VAL A 133 -1.07 17.00 -19.47
CA VAL A 133 -0.79 15.94 -20.45
C VAL A 133 -2.05 15.13 -20.76
N VAL A 134 -2.74 14.65 -19.71
CA VAL A 134 -4.00 13.90 -19.87
C VAL A 134 -5.08 14.77 -20.49
N ARG A 135 -5.25 16.00 -20.00
CA ARG A 135 -6.27 16.94 -20.50
C ARG A 135 -6.06 17.28 -21.97
N GLN A 136 -4.82 17.45 -22.42
CA GLN A 136 -4.50 17.64 -23.83
C GLN A 136 -4.92 16.43 -24.65
N ALA A 137 -4.50 15.22 -24.25
CA ALA A 137 -4.85 13.98 -24.93
C ALA A 137 -6.38 13.78 -25.01
N THR A 138 -7.10 14.02 -23.90
CA THR A 138 -8.57 13.93 -23.87
C THR A 138 -9.22 14.96 -24.81
N ARG A 139 -8.70 16.18 -24.90
CA ARG A 139 -9.26 17.23 -25.75
C ARG A 139 -9.01 16.98 -27.24
N THR A 140 -7.84 16.48 -27.60
CA THR A 140 -7.45 16.29 -29.01
C THR A 140 -7.83 14.91 -29.55
N GLY A 141 -8.10 13.94 -28.67
CA GLY A 141 -8.25 12.53 -29.03
C GLY A 141 -6.93 11.85 -29.42
N ALA A 142 -5.80 12.57 -29.35
CA ALA A 142 -4.48 12.02 -29.62
C ALA A 142 -3.92 11.28 -28.41
N ALA A 143 -2.88 10.47 -28.63
CA ALA A 143 -2.16 9.83 -27.54
C ALA A 143 -1.52 10.88 -26.61
N PRO A 144 -1.38 10.59 -25.29
CA PRO A 144 -0.60 11.42 -24.38
C PRO A 144 0.85 11.58 -24.84
N ASN A 145 1.47 12.71 -24.48
CA ASN A 145 2.90 12.91 -24.72
C ASN A 145 3.72 11.82 -24.02
N VAL A 146 4.82 11.40 -24.66
CA VAL A 146 5.77 10.44 -24.09
C VAL A 146 6.37 11.01 -22.80
N SER A 147 6.59 10.15 -21.81
CA SER A 147 7.21 10.49 -20.53
C SER A 147 8.68 10.88 -20.68
N ASP A 148 9.15 11.79 -19.82
CA ASP A 148 10.55 12.21 -19.78
C ASP A 148 11.45 11.14 -19.15
N ALA A 149 10.92 10.32 -18.23
CA ALA A 149 11.66 9.21 -17.65
C ALA A 149 10.77 8.08 -17.13
N TYR A 150 11.29 6.87 -17.15
CA TYR A 150 10.79 5.76 -16.34
C TYR A 150 11.42 5.80 -14.95
N THR A 151 10.65 5.39 -13.94
CA THR A 151 11.03 5.45 -12.53
C THR A 151 10.82 4.13 -11.81
N ILE A 152 11.70 3.86 -10.85
CA ILE A 152 11.56 2.79 -9.86
C ILE A 152 11.50 3.45 -8.50
N ASN A 153 10.45 3.18 -7.72
CA ASN A 153 10.17 3.82 -6.43
C ASN A 153 10.25 5.35 -6.53
N GLY A 154 9.74 5.88 -7.64
CA GLY A 154 9.73 7.31 -7.94
C GLY A 154 11.10 7.90 -8.28
N GLN A 155 12.18 7.13 -8.45
CA GLN A 155 13.48 7.62 -8.88
C GLN A 155 13.77 7.25 -10.34
N PRO A 156 14.24 8.20 -11.18
CA PRO A 156 14.68 7.91 -12.53
C PRO A 156 16.01 7.14 -12.51
N GLY A 157 16.26 6.36 -13.56
CA GLY A 157 17.52 5.64 -13.75
C GLY A 157 18.75 6.54 -13.94
N ASP A 158 19.94 5.94 -13.86
CA ASP A 158 21.23 6.65 -13.99
C ASP A 158 21.49 7.19 -15.41
N LEU A 159 20.76 6.69 -16.41
CA LEU A 159 20.87 7.16 -17.80
C LEU A 159 20.23 8.54 -18.02
N TYR A 160 19.50 9.06 -17.03
CA TYR A 160 18.83 10.36 -17.14
C TYR A 160 19.67 11.48 -16.52
N ALA A 161 19.89 12.55 -17.26
CA ALA A 161 20.60 13.72 -16.75
C ALA A 161 19.90 14.29 -15.51
N GLY A 162 20.64 14.47 -14.42
CA GLY A 162 20.09 15.01 -13.18
C GLY A 162 19.32 14.03 -12.30
N SER A 163 19.43 12.73 -12.58
CA SER A 163 19.08 11.70 -11.61
C SER A 163 20.09 11.67 -10.46
N PRO A 164 19.66 11.32 -9.23
CA PRO A 164 20.61 10.90 -8.21
C PRO A 164 21.33 9.64 -8.71
N VAL A 165 22.66 9.59 -8.59
CA VAL A 165 23.41 8.34 -8.85
C VAL A 165 22.79 7.24 -8.00
N LEU A 166 22.20 6.22 -8.63
CA LEU A 166 21.59 5.05 -8.00
C LEU A 166 22.68 4.16 -7.40
N LYS A 167 23.31 4.60 -6.32
CA LYS A 167 24.26 3.75 -5.62
C LYS A 167 23.56 2.56 -4.96
N HIS A 168 22.29 2.62 -4.61
CA HIS A 168 21.63 1.60 -3.78
C HIS A 168 20.13 1.48 -4.12
N MET A 169 19.75 0.82 -5.23
CA MET A 169 18.37 0.29 -5.34
C MET A 169 18.25 -1.22 -5.21
N PHE A 170 19.33 -1.96 -5.45
CA PHE A 170 19.47 -3.35 -5.00
C PHE A 170 20.93 -3.62 -4.67
N LYS A 171 21.35 -3.35 -3.43
CA LYS A 171 22.52 -4.06 -2.90
C LYS A 171 22.01 -5.46 -2.60
N GLU A 172 22.07 -6.35 -3.60
CA GLU A 172 21.91 -7.78 -3.34
C GLU A 172 22.85 -8.11 -2.19
N SER A 173 22.28 -8.61 -1.09
CA SER A 173 23.04 -9.21 -0.02
C SER A 173 23.55 -10.58 -0.48
N ASN A 174 24.32 -10.61 -1.57
CA ASN A 174 25.26 -11.69 -1.80
C ASN A 174 26.50 -11.40 -0.96
N LYS A 175 26.30 -11.38 0.36
CA LYS A 175 27.37 -11.79 1.26
C LYS A 175 27.30 -13.31 1.22
N ALA A 176 27.96 -13.88 0.22
CA ALA A 176 28.32 -15.29 0.28
C ALA A 176 28.95 -15.50 1.67
N LYS A 177 28.38 -16.42 2.43
CA LYS A 177 29.06 -16.97 3.59
C LYS A 177 30.20 -17.80 3.02
N ASP A 178 31.38 -17.21 2.96
CA ASP A 178 32.61 -17.97 2.91
C ASP A 178 32.82 -18.52 4.34
N GLU A 179 32.39 -19.77 4.55
CA GLU A 179 32.94 -20.71 5.53
C GLU A 179 33.58 -21.86 4.76
#